data_AF-A0A918D6N0-F1
#
_entry.id   AF-A0A918D6N0-F1
#
_cell.length_a   1.000
_cell.length_b   1.000
_cell.length_c   1.000
_cell.angle_alpha   90.00
_cell.angle_beta   90.00
_cell.angle_gamma   90.00
#
_symmetry.space_group_name_H-M   'P 1'
#
loop_
_entity.id
_entity.type
_entity.pdbx_description
1 polymer ?
#
loop_
_entity_poly.entity_id
_entity_poly.type
_entity_poly.pdbx_seq_one_letter_code
_entity_poly.pdbx_strand_id
1 'polypeptide(L)'
;MQPSPASLVRQFHLAFGLDARTVPTEVSPALAAHRGELLAEEAAEVAEVSVTGPLDRLAHELADVVYVAYGTALVHGIDLDAVIAEVHRSNMTKLGPDGRVARRADGKVLKGDHYRAPDVSEVLRQQGWSTADA
;
A
#
# COMPACT_ATOMS: atom_id res chain seq x y z
N MET A 1 -1.02 -1.90 -22.89
CA MET A 1 -0.95 -1.36 -21.52
C MET A 1 -0.20 -2.38 -20.69
N GLN A 2 0.78 -1.98 -19.87
CA GLN A 2 1.46 -2.93 -18.99
C GLN A 2 0.51 -3.38 -17.86
N PRO A 3 0.59 -4.64 -17.40
CA PRO A 3 -0.23 -5.11 -16.28
C PRO A 3 0.09 -4.32 -15.00
N SER A 4 -0.92 -4.09 -14.14
CA SER A 4 -0.70 -3.46 -12.84
C SER A 4 0.02 -4.44 -11.90
N PRO A 5 0.77 -3.95 -10.89
CA PRO A 5 1.33 -4.81 -9.84
C PRO A 5 0.28 -5.72 -9.21
N ALA A 6 -0.92 -5.21 -8.89
CA ALA A 6 -2.02 -6.00 -8.36
C ALA A 6 -2.38 -7.19 -9.28
N SER A 7 -2.42 -6.98 -10.60
CA SER A 7 -2.73 -8.05 -11.55
C SER A 7 -1.62 -9.11 -11.65
N LEU A 8 -0.35 -8.72 -11.58
CA LEU A 8 0.80 -9.62 -11.58
C LEU A 8 0.82 -10.50 -10.33
N VAL A 9 0.64 -9.90 -9.15
CA VAL A 9 0.65 -10.63 -7.88
C VAL A 9 -0.59 -11.52 -7.75
N ARG A 10 -1.76 -11.08 -8.25
CA ARG A 10 -2.95 -11.94 -8.32
C ARG A 10 -2.71 -13.16 -9.19
N GLN A 11 -2.08 -13.00 -10.36
CA GLN A 11 -1.72 -14.13 -11.21
C GLN A 11 -0.82 -15.13 -10.47
N PHE A 12 0.18 -14.64 -9.73
CA PHE A 12 1.04 -15.46 -8.89
C PHE A 12 0.25 -16.20 -7.80
N HIS A 13 -0.59 -15.52 -7.02
CA HIS A 13 -1.38 -16.18 -5.97
C HIS A 13 -2.26 -17.30 -6.54
N LEU A 14 -2.93 -17.06 -7.67
CA LEU A 14 -3.77 -18.07 -8.33
C LEU A 14 -2.95 -19.26 -8.84
N ALA A 15 -1.77 -19.01 -9.43
CA ALA A 15 -0.91 -20.06 -9.96
C ALA A 15 -0.30 -20.94 -8.84
N PHE A 16 -0.04 -20.36 -7.67
CA PHE A 16 0.59 -21.02 -6.53
C PHE A 16 -0.41 -21.51 -5.46
N GLY A 17 -1.72 -21.35 -5.69
CA GLY A 17 -2.75 -21.81 -4.76
C GLY A 17 -2.82 -21.01 -3.45
N LEU A 18 -2.39 -19.75 -3.49
CA LEU A 18 -2.46 -18.82 -2.36
C LEU A 18 -3.80 -18.07 -2.34
N ASP A 19 -4.17 -17.56 -1.17
CA ASP A 19 -5.37 -16.76 -0.99
C ASP A 19 -5.37 -15.50 -1.88
N ALA A 20 -6.40 -15.34 -2.71
CA ALA A 20 -6.63 -14.16 -3.55
C ALA A 20 -8.09 -13.69 -3.45
N ARG A 21 -8.44 -13.16 -2.27
CA ARG A 21 -9.80 -12.69 -1.96
C ARG A 21 -10.15 -11.47 -2.83
N THR A 22 -11.45 -11.20 -2.98
CA THR A 22 -11.97 -10.08 -3.81
C THR A 22 -12.80 -9.07 -3.02
N VAL A 23 -13.01 -9.33 -1.73
CA VAL A 23 -13.77 -8.48 -0.81
C VAL A 23 -12.94 -8.36 0.47
N PRO A 24 -12.79 -7.15 1.05
CA PRO A 24 -12.07 -6.98 2.29
C PRO A 24 -12.55 -7.96 3.36
N THR A 25 -11.62 -8.67 4.00
CA THR A 25 -11.91 -9.79 4.90
C THR A 25 -10.86 -9.83 6.00
N GLU A 26 -11.32 -10.00 7.24
CA GLU A 26 -10.45 -10.36 8.35
C GLU A 26 -9.94 -11.78 8.18
N VAL A 27 -8.66 -11.99 8.45
CA VAL A 27 -8.03 -13.31 8.40
C VAL A 27 -7.62 -13.76 9.80
N SER A 28 -7.23 -15.03 9.94
CA SER A 28 -6.78 -15.53 11.24
C SER A 28 -5.56 -14.74 11.74
N PRO A 29 -5.40 -14.55 13.06
CA PRO A 29 -4.23 -13.86 13.62
C PRO A 29 -2.90 -14.46 13.18
N ALA A 30 -2.84 -15.79 13.01
CA ALA A 30 -1.64 -16.47 12.52
C ALA A 30 -1.30 -16.10 11.07
N LEU A 31 -2.30 -16.02 10.18
CA LEU A 31 -2.08 -15.60 8.79
C LEU A 31 -1.69 -14.12 8.73
N ALA A 32 -2.37 -13.25 9.49
CA ALA A 32 -2.02 -11.83 9.56
C ALA A 32 -0.60 -11.61 10.08
N ALA A 33 -0.19 -12.33 11.13
CA ALA A 33 1.16 -12.28 11.68
C ALA A 33 2.21 -12.71 10.65
N HIS A 34 1.97 -13.83 9.95
CA HIS A 34 2.88 -14.30 8.92
C HIS A 34 3.04 -13.29 7.76
N ARG A 35 1.95 -12.66 7.32
CA ARG A 35 2.03 -11.57 6.32
C ARG A 35 2.81 -10.35 6.84
N GLY A 36 2.71 -10.06 8.14
CA GLY A 36 3.48 -9.00 8.80
C GLY A 36 4.97 -9.32 8.87
N GLU A 37 5.35 -10.56 9.13
CA GLU A 37 6.74 -11.02 9.13
C GLU A 37 7.39 -10.85 7.76
N LEU A 38 6.72 -11.30 6.69
CA LEU A 38 7.21 -11.13 5.32
C LEU A 38 7.41 -9.65 4.98
N LEU A 39 6.47 -8.77 5.33
CA LEU A 39 6.61 -7.33 5.10
C LEU A 39 7.80 -6.72 5.87
N ALA A 40 8.06 -7.20 7.09
CA ALA A 40 9.17 -6.73 7.91
C ALA A 40 10.53 -7.19 7.36
N GLU A 41 10.58 -8.41 6.82
CA GLU A 41 11.75 -8.98 6.15
C GLU A 41 12.14 -8.13 4.94
N GLU A 42 11.24 -7.93 3.97
CA GLU A 42 11.55 -7.15 2.76
C GLU A 42 11.95 -5.69 3.08
N ALA A 43 11.31 -5.09 4.10
CA ALA A 43 11.64 -3.74 4.54
C ALA A 43 13.05 -3.66 5.16
N ALA A 44 13.50 -4.71 5.84
CA ALA A 44 14.85 -4.80 6.37
C ALA A 44 15.89 -4.91 5.24
N GLU A 45 15.62 -5.71 4.22
CA GLU A 45 16.50 -5.86 3.05
C GLU A 45 16.68 -4.53 2.29
N VAL A 46 15.59 -3.77 2.08
CA VAL A 46 15.68 -2.41 1.53
C VAL A 46 16.59 -1.53 2.38
N ALA A 47 16.46 -1.58 3.71
CA ALA A 47 17.26 -0.74 4.60
C ALA A 47 18.76 -1.06 4.48
N GLU A 48 19.14 -2.33 4.36
CA GLU A 48 20.53 -2.77 4.19
C GLU A 48 21.19 -2.20 2.94
N VAL A 49 20.46 -2.12 1.82
CA VAL A 49 21.02 -1.66 0.54
C VAL A 49 20.82 -0.16 0.29
N SER A 50 19.96 0.52 1.05
CA SER A 50 19.52 1.90 0.78
C SER A 50 20.60 2.98 0.83
N VAL A 51 21.69 2.77 1.59
CA VAL A 51 22.72 3.80 1.81
C VAL A 51 23.92 3.63 0.88
N THR A 52 24.40 2.40 0.73
CA THR A 52 25.66 2.09 0.01
C THR A 52 25.51 0.95 -1.00
N GLY A 53 24.32 0.38 -1.14
CA GLY A 53 24.06 -0.71 -2.08
C GLY A 53 24.02 -0.24 -3.53
N PRO A 54 24.26 -1.16 -4.49
CA PRO A 54 24.13 -0.83 -5.90
C PRO A 54 22.64 -0.63 -6.28
N LEU A 55 22.40 0.22 -7.27
CA LEU A 55 21.04 0.68 -7.62
C LEU A 55 20.11 -0.45 -8.10
N ASP A 56 20.66 -1.44 -8.78
CA ASP A 56 19.92 -2.62 -9.24
C ASP A 56 19.44 -3.49 -8.07
N ARG A 57 20.25 -3.64 -7.01
CA ARG A 57 19.82 -4.29 -5.76
C ARG A 57 18.75 -3.47 -5.04
N LEU A 58 18.93 -2.16 -4.90
CA LEU A 58 17.89 -1.31 -4.31
C LEU A 58 16.56 -1.42 -5.09
N ALA A 59 16.61 -1.46 -6.42
CA ALA A 59 15.42 -1.63 -7.25
C ALA A 59 14.75 -2.99 -7.03
N HIS A 60 15.54 -4.05 -6.79
CA HIS A 60 15.05 -5.39 -6.46
C HIS A 60 14.29 -5.36 -5.12
N GLU A 61 14.91 -4.91 -4.04
CA GLU A 61 14.28 -4.99 -2.71
C GLU A 61 13.05 -4.09 -2.62
N LEU A 62 13.06 -2.94 -3.33
CA LEU A 62 11.87 -2.09 -3.46
C LEU A 62 10.73 -2.82 -4.18
N ALA A 63 11.04 -3.62 -5.21
CA ALA A 63 10.05 -4.41 -5.91
C ALA A 63 9.47 -5.50 -5.00
N ASP A 64 10.29 -6.15 -4.18
CA ASP A 64 9.85 -7.21 -3.26
C ASP A 64 8.95 -6.68 -2.15
N VAL A 65 9.25 -5.51 -1.57
CA VAL A 65 8.33 -4.82 -0.65
C VAL A 65 6.96 -4.58 -1.31
N VAL A 66 6.96 -4.08 -2.55
CA VAL A 66 5.70 -3.84 -3.29
C VAL A 66 4.98 -5.17 -3.55
N TYR A 67 5.71 -6.21 -3.95
CA TYR A 67 5.16 -7.53 -4.25
C TYR A 67 4.48 -8.15 -3.04
N VAL A 68 5.15 -8.14 -1.88
CA VAL A 68 4.62 -8.65 -0.62
C VAL A 68 3.47 -7.79 -0.11
N ALA A 69 3.51 -6.46 -0.29
CA ALA A 69 2.41 -5.58 0.07
C ALA A 69 1.12 -5.88 -0.72
N TYR A 70 1.22 -6.04 -2.05
CA TYR A 70 0.07 -6.45 -2.87
C TYR A 70 -0.39 -7.87 -2.53
N GLY A 71 0.53 -8.79 -2.25
CA GLY A 71 0.16 -10.14 -1.81
C GLY A 71 -0.61 -10.13 -0.50
N THR A 72 -0.21 -9.26 0.45
CA THR A 72 -0.90 -9.08 1.73
C THR A 72 -2.27 -8.47 1.54
N ALA A 73 -2.42 -7.50 0.64
CA ALA A 73 -3.71 -6.92 0.28
C ALA A 73 -4.65 -7.97 -0.34
N LEU A 74 -4.14 -8.82 -1.25
CA LEU A 74 -4.93 -9.92 -1.85
C LEU A 74 -5.36 -10.96 -0.83
N VAL A 75 -4.51 -11.29 0.14
CA VAL A 75 -4.88 -12.13 1.29
C VAL A 75 -6.04 -11.48 2.05
N HIS A 76 -6.05 -10.17 2.24
CA HIS A 76 -7.18 -9.49 2.91
C HIS A 76 -8.32 -9.13 1.96
N GLY A 77 -8.23 -9.41 0.66
CA GLY A 77 -9.23 -9.03 -0.34
C GLY A 77 -9.36 -7.52 -0.56
N ILE A 78 -8.32 -6.75 -0.23
CA ILE A 78 -8.27 -5.30 -0.39
C ILE A 78 -7.79 -4.99 -1.81
N ASP A 79 -8.56 -4.19 -2.54
CA ASP A 79 -8.06 -3.51 -3.73
C ASP A 79 -7.14 -2.37 -3.30
N LEU A 80 -5.84 -2.67 -3.27
CA LEU A 80 -4.79 -1.73 -2.86
C LEU A 80 -4.59 -0.60 -3.87
N ASP A 81 -4.86 -0.82 -5.17
CA ASP A 81 -4.78 0.24 -6.18
C ASP A 81 -5.78 1.36 -5.85
N ALA A 82 -7.01 1.00 -5.47
CA ALA A 82 -8.03 1.95 -5.03
C ALA A 82 -7.65 2.69 -3.73
N VAL A 83 -7.06 1.99 -2.76
CA VAL A 83 -6.59 2.62 -1.51
C VAL A 83 -5.44 3.60 -1.77
N ILE A 84 -4.48 3.22 -2.61
CA ILE A 84 -3.37 4.10 -3.01
C ILE A 84 -3.90 5.32 -3.76
N ALA A 85 -4.90 5.16 -4.63
CA ALA A 85 -5.51 6.29 -5.35
C ALA A 85 -6.13 7.31 -4.40
N GLU A 86 -6.80 6.86 -3.33
CA GLU A 86 -7.38 7.75 -2.32
C GLU A 86 -6.31 8.44 -1.45
N VAL A 87 -5.27 7.69 -1.06
CA VAL A 87 -4.11 8.26 -0.35
C VAL A 87 -3.42 9.31 -1.23
N HIS A 88 -3.25 9.04 -2.52
CA HIS A 88 -2.70 9.95 -3.51
C HIS A 88 -3.57 11.20 -3.65
N ARG A 89 -4.88 11.06 -3.87
CA ARG A 89 -5.84 12.18 -3.92
C ARG A 89 -5.69 13.10 -2.72
N SER A 90 -5.71 12.53 -1.51
CA SER A 90 -5.49 13.27 -0.26
C SER A 90 -4.14 13.99 -0.23
N ASN A 91 -3.05 13.31 -0.62
CA ASN A 91 -1.73 13.92 -0.67
C ASN A 91 -1.66 15.11 -1.63
N MET A 92 -2.34 15.03 -2.77
CA MET A 92 -2.38 16.12 -3.75
C MET A 92 -3.17 17.34 -3.25
N THR A 93 -4.11 17.17 -2.30
CA THR A 93 -4.80 18.32 -1.66
C THR A 93 -3.91 19.18 -0.77
N LYS A 94 -2.67 18.74 -0.49
CA LYS A 94 -1.69 19.51 0.29
C LYS A 94 -1.01 20.61 -0.54
N LEU A 95 -1.23 20.64 -1.86
CA LEU A 95 -0.76 21.71 -2.73
C LEU A 95 -1.59 22.97 -2.50
N GLY A 96 -0.90 24.10 -2.32
CA GLY A 96 -1.52 25.42 -2.29
C GLY A 96 -1.99 25.87 -3.68
N PRO A 97 -2.69 27.01 -3.76
CA PRO A 97 -3.18 27.58 -5.02
C PRO A 97 -2.08 27.84 -6.08
N ASP A 98 -0.84 27.99 -5.64
CA ASP A 98 0.36 28.19 -6.49
C ASP A 98 1.05 26.87 -6.89
N GLY A 99 0.47 25.72 -6.54
CA GLY A 99 1.05 24.40 -6.77
C GLY A 99 2.23 24.09 -5.84
N ARG A 100 2.45 24.87 -4.78
CA ARG A 100 3.53 24.64 -3.81
C ARG A 100 3.01 24.08 -2.51
N VAL A 101 3.86 23.30 -1.85
CA VAL A 101 3.56 22.74 -0.54
C VAL A 101 4.14 23.65 0.53
N ALA A 102 3.32 24.08 1.49
CA ALA A 102 3.81 24.75 2.69
C ALA A 102 4.66 23.76 3.50
N ARG A 103 5.90 24.14 3.85
CA ARG A 103 6.83 23.29 4.61
C ARG A 103 7.26 23.98 5.89
N ARG A 104 7.45 23.21 6.96
CA ARG A 104 8.15 23.66 8.16
C ARG A 104 9.66 23.71 7.93
N ALA A 105 10.38 24.32 8.87
CA ALA A 105 11.85 24.39 8.87
C ALA A 105 12.54 23.01 8.81
N ASP A 106 11.88 21.94 9.27
CA ASP A 106 12.39 20.55 9.21
C ASP A 106 12.01 19.82 7.91
N GLY A 107 11.47 20.53 6.91
CA GLY A 107 11.06 19.96 5.63
C GLY A 107 9.70 19.27 5.63
N LYS A 108 9.05 19.12 6.80
CA LYS A 108 7.73 18.49 6.90
C LYS A 108 6.67 19.31 6.17
N VAL A 109 5.93 18.63 5.31
CA VAL A 109 4.75 19.17 4.62
C VAL A 109 3.66 19.51 5.63
N LEU A 110 3.21 20.77 5.63
CA LEU A 110 2.09 21.26 6.41
C LEU A 110 0.77 20.97 5.68
N LYS A 111 -0.29 20.75 6.46
CA LYS A 111 -1.66 20.68 5.95
C LYS A 111 -2.12 22.12 5.72
N GLY A 112 -2.32 22.52 4.47
CA GLY A 112 -2.90 23.82 4.13
C GLY A 112 -4.43 23.82 4.25
N ASP A 113 -5.05 24.97 4.04
CA ASP A 113 -6.49 25.19 4.22
C ASP A 113 -7.38 24.32 3.30
N HIS A 114 -6.81 23.78 2.22
CA HIS A 114 -7.50 22.93 1.25
C HIS A 114 -7.29 21.42 1.48
N TYR A 115 -6.57 21.04 2.54
CA TYR A 115 -6.29 19.64 2.85
C TYR A 115 -7.56 18.85 3.13
N ARG A 116 -7.68 17.70 2.46
CA ARG A 116 -8.70 16.68 2.74
C ARG A 116 -8.03 15.36 3.07
N ALA A 117 -8.26 14.85 4.27
CA ALA A 117 -7.78 13.55 4.71
C ALA A 117 -8.27 12.42 3.79
N PRO A 118 -7.53 11.29 3.70
CA PRO A 118 -7.99 10.16 2.93
C PRO A 118 -9.13 9.45 3.69
N ASP A 119 -10.21 9.10 3.00
CA ASP A 119 -11.30 8.28 3.55
C ASP A 119 -11.15 6.82 3.11
N VAL A 120 -10.17 6.14 3.70
CA VAL A 120 -9.90 4.72 3.41
C VAL A 120 -11.08 3.84 3.87
N SER A 121 -11.79 4.24 4.93
CA SER A 121 -12.95 3.51 5.41
C SER A 121 -14.08 3.48 4.37
N GLU A 122 -14.35 4.60 3.69
CA GLU A 122 -15.29 4.64 2.57
C GLU A 122 -14.83 3.80 1.38
N VAL A 123 -13.53 3.87 1.03
CA VAL A 123 -12.98 3.03 -0.04
C VAL A 123 -13.19 1.53 0.27
N LEU A 124 -12.94 1.10 1.50
CA LEU A 124 -13.19 -0.29 1.89
C LEU A 124 -14.68 -0.64 1.85
N ARG A 125 -15.58 0.25 2.29
CA ARG A 125 -17.04 0.04 2.18
C ARG A 125 -17.48 -0.15 0.72
N GLN A 126 -16.92 0.63 -0.21
CA GLN A 126 -17.18 0.49 -1.65
C GLN A 126 -16.63 -0.83 -2.22
N GLN A 127 -15.60 -1.41 -1.60
CA GLN A 127 -15.09 -2.74 -1.91
C GLN A 127 -15.91 -3.88 -1.27
N GLY A 128 -16.98 -3.56 -0.54
CA GLY A 128 -17.86 -4.53 0.13
C GLY A 128 -17.50 -4.82 1.58
N TRP A 129 -16.61 -4.04 2.20
CA TRP A 129 -16.37 -4.12 3.64
C TRP A 129 -17.59 -3.64 4.42
N SER A 130 -18.23 -4.54 5.15
CA SER A 130 -19.19 -4.20 6.19
C SER A 130 -18.64 -4.71 7.52
N THR A 131 -18.43 -3.83 8.49
CA THR A 131 -18.30 -4.27 9.88
C THR A 131 -19.65 -4.86 10.27
N ALA A 132 -19.77 -6.17 10.26
CA ALA A 132 -20.84 -6.80 11.02
C ALA A 132 -20.61 -6.40 12.49
N ASP A 133 -21.60 -5.72 13.06
CA ASP A 133 -21.71 -5.29 14.46
C ASP A 133 -20.83 -4.09 14.88
N ALA A 134 -21.43 -2.90 14.82
CA ALA A 134 -21.18 -1.79 15.73
C ALA A 134 -22.32 -1.69 16.75
#